data_AF-A0AAN9BE50-F1
#
_entry.id   AF-A0AAN9BE50-F1
#
_cell.length_a   1.000
_cell.length_b   1.000
_cell.length_c   1.000
_cell.angle_alpha   90.00
_cell.angle_beta   90.00
_cell.angle_gamma   90.00
#
_symmetry.space_group_name_H-M   'P 1'
#
loop_
_entity.id
_entity.type
_entity.pdbx_description
1 polymer ?
#
loop_
_entity_poly.entity_id
_entity_poly.type
_entity_poly.pdbx_seq_one_letter_code
_entity_poly.pdbx_strand_id
1 'polypeptide(L)'
;MADDQITMTGTGDVPEQTDNAGPEIPDNIQKIITSEKEASETPAKRARVDLQSLPTRAYLDQTVVPILLQGMSVLSKERPPNPIEFLAAFLLKNKNQYGE
;
A
#
# COMPACT_ATOMS: atom_id res chain seq x y z
N MET A 1 -41.74 -47.62 -25.84
CA MET A 1 -40.99 -47.65 -27.12
C MET A 1 -40.00 -46.50 -27.07
N ALA A 2 -38.73 -46.65 -26.70
CA ALA A 2 -37.86 -47.76 -26.33
C ALA A 2 -37.10 -47.32 -25.05
N ASP A 3 -36.92 -48.12 -24.00
CA ASP A 3 -36.01 -49.28 -23.88
C ASP A 3 -34.59 -48.96 -24.34
N ASP A 4 -33.74 -48.56 -23.39
CA ASP A 4 -32.38 -49.09 -23.32
C ASP A 4 -32.05 -49.38 -21.85
N GLN A 5 -31.90 -50.68 -21.57
CA GLN A 5 -31.48 -51.28 -20.31
C GLN A 5 -29.94 -51.37 -20.25
N ILE A 6 -29.44 -51.98 -19.16
CA ILE A 6 -28.16 -52.71 -18.98
C ILE A 6 -27.08 -51.85 -18.31
N THR A 7 -26.36 -52.21 -17.23
CA THR A 7 -26.25 -53.37 -16.30
C THR A 7 -25.22 -52.91 -15.24
N MET A 8 -25.48 -52.99 -13.92
CA MET A 8 -25.16 -54.09 -12.99
C MET A 8 -23.65 -54.36 -12.75
N THR A 9 -23.33 -54.60 -11.47
CA THR A 9 -22.07 -55.13 -10.87
C THR A 9 -20.90 -54.14 -10.71
N GLY A 10 -20.13 -54.12 -9.63
CA GLY A 10 -20.08 -54.94 -8.42
C GLY A 10 -18.76 -54.69 -7.67
N THR A 11 -18.83 -54.82 -6.33
CA THR A 11 -17.80 -55.37 -5.41
C THR A 11 -16.42 -54.73 -5.24
N GLY A 12 -16.06 -54.57 -3.95
CA GLY A 12 -14.69 -54.51 -3.42
C GLY A 12 -14.18 -53.07 -3.27
N ASP A 13 -13.61 -52.62 -2.16
CA ASP A 13 -12.99 -53.30 -1.04
C ASP A 13 -12.81 -52.25 0.08
N VAL A 14 -13.04 -52.61 1.33
CA VAL A 14 -12.61 -51.82 2.49
C VAL A 14 -11.27 -52.39 2.95
N PRO A 15 -10.25 -51.55 3.14
CA PRO A 15 -9.46 -51.61 4.37
C PRO A 15 -9.34 -50.19 4.94
N GLU A 16 -9.98 -49.88 6.06
CA GLU A 16 -9.46 -50.04 7.43
C GLU A 16 -8.00 -49.61 7.64
N GLN A 17 -7.84 -48.78 8.66
CA GLN A 17 -6.65 -48.50 9.50
C GLN A 17 -5.96 -47.15 9.26
N THR A 18 -6.20 -46.22 10.20
CA THR A 18 -5.22 -45.68 11.18
C THR A 18 -4.40 -44.55 10.50
N ASP A 19 -4.26 -43.33 11.00
CA ASP A 19 -3.79 -42.89 12.30
C ASP A 19 -4.02 -41.37 12.45
N ASN A 20 -3.97 -40.95 13.71
CA ASN A 20 -3.83 -39.61 14.24
C ASN A 20 -2.78 -38.72 13.52
N ALA A 21 -3.17 -37.53 13.05
CA ALA A 21 -2.37 -36.30 13.09
C ALA A 21 -3.20 -35.09 12.62
N GLY A 22 -2.81 -33.89 13.06
CA GLY A 22 -3.56 -32.64 12.94
C GLY A 22 -3.88 -32.16 11.52
N PRO A 23 -4.51 -30.98 11.36
CA PRO A 23 -4.80 -30.44 10.04
C PRO A 23 -3.48 -30.06 9.37
N GLU A 24 -2.95 -30.96 8.54
CA GLU A 24 -1.79 -30.70 7.69
C GLU A 24 -2.23 -29.71 6.63
N ILE A 25 -1.95 -28.44 6.89
CA ILE A 25 -2.14 -27.37 5.92
C ILE A 25 -1.30 -27.74 4.70
N PRO A 26 -1.90 -28.02 3.52
CA PRO A 26 -1.14 -28.42 2.34
C PRO A 26 -0.12 -27.34 1.97
N ASP A 27 1.06 -27.76 1.50
CA ASP A 27 2.21 -26.89 1.20
C ASP A 27 1.88 -25.68 0.33
N ASN A 28 0.86 -25.82 -0.53
CA ASN A 28 0.35 -24.74 -1.36
C ASN A 28 -0.24 -23.59 -0.54
N ILE A 29 -0.92 -23.86 0.57
CA ILE A 29 -1.49 -22.84 1.46
C ILE A 29 -0.37 -22.18 2.27
N GLN A 30 0.63 -22.93 2.72
CA GLN A 30 1.81 -22.35 3.37
C GLN A 30 2.52 -21.37 2.44
N LYS A 31 2.71 -21.69 1.15
CA LYS A 31 3.31 -20.77 0.16
C LYS A 31 2.51 -19.48 -0.05
N ILE A 32 1.18 -19.56 -0.03
CA ILE A 32 0.30 -18.39 -0.21
C ILE A 32 0.43 -17.46 1.01
N ILE A 33 0.47 -18.02 2.22
CA ILE A 33 0.64 -17.26 3.47
C ILE A 33 2.03 -16.60 3.54
N THR A 34 3.11 -17.26 3.07
CA THR A 34 4.43 -16.61 2.98
C THR A 34 4.44 -15.49 1.94
N SER A 35 3.82 -15.71 0.78
CA SER A 35 3.78 -14.72 -0.31
C SER A 35 2.99 -13.45 0.06
N GLU A 36 1.94 -13.56 0.88
CA GLU A 36 1.23 -12.38 1.43
C GLU A 36 1.98 -11.71 2.58
N LYS A 37 2.70 -12.46 3.42
CA LYS A 37 3.46 -11.89 4.55
C LYS A 37 4.69 -11.10 4.11
N GLU A 38 5.29 -11.43 2.97
CA GLU A 38 6.40 -10.67 2.38
C GLU A 38 5.95 -9.36 1.71
N ALA A 39 4.64 -9.16 1.46
CA ALA A 39 4.09 -7.90 0.97
C ALA A 39 3.84 -6.85 2.08
N SER A 40 3.95 -7.23 3.35
CA SER A 40 3.62 -6.38 4.50
C SER A 40 4.82 -5.97 5.36
N GLU A 41 6.02 -6.52 5.14
CA GLU A 41 7.20 -6.23 5.96
C GLU A 41 8.46 -6.04 5.11
N THR A 42 8.41 -5.08 4.18
CA THR A 42 9.60 -4.26 3.96
C THR A 42 9.29 -2.91 4.58
N PRO A 43 10.05 -2.42 5.58
CA PRO A 43 10.18 -0.99 5.73
C PRO A 43 10.79 -0.57 4.41
N ALA A 44 9.94 -0.12 3.49
CA ALA A 44 10.34 0.54 2.28
C ALA A 44 11.32 1.58 2.79
N LYS A 45 12.63 1.29 2.64
CA LYS A 45 13.65 2.30 2.53
C LYS A 45 13.07 3.14 1.43
N ARG A 46 12.34 4.21 1.81
CA ARG A 46 11.77 5.17 0.87
C ARG A 46 12.96 5.46 0.00
N ALA A 47 12.97 4.89 -1.20
CA ALA A 47 14.10 5.03 -2.10
C ALA A 47 14.24 6.54 -2.14
N ARG A 48 15.31 7.07 -1.55
CA ARG A 48 15.44 8.50 -1.31
C ARG A 48 15.18 9.12 -2.67
N VAL A 49 13.99 9.67 -2.84
CA VAL A 49 13.54 10.09 -4.16
C VAL A 49 14.51 11.19 -4.48
N ASP A 50 15.36 10.96 -5.48
CA ASP A 50 16.36 11.95 -5.83
C ASP A 50 15.59 13.16 -6.36
N LEU A 51 15.46 14.18 -5.50
CA LEU A 51 14.69 15.38 -5.78
C LEU A 51 15.16 16.03 -7.08
N GLN A 52 16.43 15.84 -7.47
CA GLN A 52 16.99 16.39 -8.71
C GLN A 52 16.54 15.64 -9.97
N SER A 53 16.09 14.40 -9.85
CA SER A 53 15.59 13.59 -10.97
C SER A 53 14.09 13.75 -11.22
N LEU A 54 13.38 14.40 -10.30
CA LEU A 54 11.92 14.52 -10.38
C LEU A 54 11.49 15.45 -11.51
N PRO A 55 10.38 15.14 -12.20
CA PRO A 55 9.68 16.12 -13.02
C PRO A 55 9.34 17.38 -12.22
N THR A 56 9.37 18.55 -12.86
CA THR A 56 9.21 19.85 -12.21
C THR A 56 8.01 19.93 -11.26
N ARG A 57 6.86 19.41 -11.68
CA ARG A 57 5.64 19.41 -10.85
C ARG A 57 5.82 18.60 -9.57
N ALA A 58 6.38 17.40 -9.68
CA ALA A 58 6.62 16.53 -8.54
C ALA A 58 7.65 17.13 -7.56
N TYR A 59 8.70 17.78 -8.08
CA TYR A 59 9.66 18.50 -7.23
C TYR A 59 8.98 19.60 -6.42
N LEU A 60 8.15 20.44 -7.06
CA LEU A 60 7.44 21.51 -6.37
C LEU A 60 6.44 20.96 -5.35
N ASP A 61 5.69 19.92 -5.73
CA ASP A 61 4.69 19.25 -4.88
C ASP A 61 5.31 18.66 -3.60
N GLN A 62 6.54 18.14 -3.68
CA GLN A 62 7.24 17.57 -2.52
C GLN A 62 8.02 18.59 -1.68
N THR A 63 8.46 19.71 -2.26
CA THR A 63 9.37 20.64 -1.56
C THR A 63 8.68 21.87 -0.99
N VAL A 64 7.85 22.56 -1.78
CA VAL A 64 7.41 23.93 -1.44
C VAL A 64 5.90 24.14 -1.53
N VAL A 65 5.18 23.34 -2.31
CA VAL A 65 3.73 23.53 -2.50
C VAL A 65 2.93 23.41 -1.18
N PRO A 66 3.19 22.44 -0.28
CA PRO A 66 2.40 22.32 0.95
C PRO A 66 2.48 23.57 1.84
N ILE A 67 3.68 24.13 2.02
CA ILE A 67 3.88 25.33 2.83
C ILE A 67 3.35 26.59 2.13
N LEU A 68 3.45 26.66 0.80
CA LEU A 68 2.91 27.77 0.00
C LEU A 68 1.38 27.81 0.06
N LEU A 69 0.71 26.66 -0.08
CA LEU A 69 -0.75 26.59 0.03
C LEU A 69 -1.23 27.08 1.40
N GLN A 70 -0.57 26.65 2.47
CA GLN A 70 -0.90 27.11 3.82
C GLN A 70 -0.63 28.61 3.99
N GLY A 71 0.53 29.09 3.56
CA GLY A 71 0.91 30.50 3.65
C GLY A 71 -0.03 31.40 2.85
N MET A 72 -0.43 30.99 1.64
CA MET A 72 -1.39 31.72 0.81
C MET A 72 -2.79 31.74 1.42
N SER A 73 -3.23 30.66 2.08
CA SER A 73 -4.51 30.65 2.81
C SER A 73 -4.53 31.69 3.92
N VAL A 74 -3.48 31.73 4.74
CA VAL A 74 -3.34 32.72 5.83
C VAL A 74 -3.22 34.14 5.27
N LEU A 75 -2.40 34.34 4.23
CA LEU A 75 -2.24 35.64 3.56
C LEU A 75 -3.57 36.17 3.03
N SER A 76 -4.37 35.31 2.40
CA SER A 76 -5.68 35.68 1.84
C SER A 76 -6.68 36.11 2.90
N LYS A 77 -6.55 35.57 4.12
CA LYS A 77 -7.39 35.88 5.28
C LYS A 77 -6.97 37.19 5.97
N GLU A 78 -5.68 37.37 6.23
CA GLU A 78 -5.15 38.53 6.97
C GLU A 78 -5.04 39.79 6.09
N ARG A 79 -4.78 39.62 4.79
CA ARG A 79 -4.55 40.72 3.82
C ARG A 79 -3.64 41.84 4.34
N PRO A 80 -2.41 41.51 4.78
CA PRO A 80 -1.48 42.48 5.34
C PRO A 80 -1.03 43.51 4.27
N PRO A 81 -0.56 44.70 4.69
CA PRO A 81 -0.13 45.77 3.78
C PRO A 81 1.04 45.36 2.87
N ASN A 82 1.94 44.51 3.37
CA ASN A 82 3.08 43.97 2.61
C ASN A 82 2.91 42.45 2.41
N PRO A 83 2.16 41.99 1.39
CA PRO A 83 1.82 40.58 1.25
C PRO A 83 3.03 39.68 0.97
N ILE A 84 4.01 40.17 0.21
CA ILE A 84 5.23 39.42 -0.12
C ILE A 84 6.11 39.20 1.12
N GLU A 85 6.33 40.27 1.89
CA GLU A 85 7.13 40.22 3.10
C GLU A 85 6.50 39.31 4.16
N PHE A 86 5.18 39.40 4.33
CA PHE A 86 4.43 38.50 5.20
C PHE A 86 4.59 37.04 4.78
N LEU A 87 4.42 36.73 3.49
CA LEU A 87 4.54 35.35 3.00
C LEU A 87 5.97 34.83 3.17
N ALA A 88 6.99 35.61 2.86
CA ALA A 88 8.38 35.22 3.07
C ALA A 88 8.67 34.94 4.55
N ALA A 89 8.22 35.81 5.45
CA ALA A 89 8.33 35.59 6.90
C ALA A 89 7.58 34.34 7.35
N PHE A 90 6.39 34.08 6.81
CA PHE A 90 5.63 32.87 7.07
C PHE A 90 6.40 31.62 6.66
N LEU A 91 6.99 31.60 5.46
CA LEU A 91 7.80 30.48 4.99
C LEU A 91 9.01 30.23 5.90
N LEU A 92 9.76 31.28 6.25
CA LEU A 92 10.95 31.16 7.11
C LEU A 92 10.62 30.69 8.53
N LYS A 93 9.50 31.14 9.10
CA LYS A 93 9.04 30.74 10.43
C LYS A 93 8.60 29.29 10.48
N ASN A 94 8.00 28.77 9.40
CA ASN A 94 7.41 27.44 9.36
C ASN A 94 8.27 26.39 8.63
N LYS A 95 9.42 26.76 8.05
CA LYS A 95 10.26 25.85 7.24
C LYS A 95 10.57 24.50 7.88
N ASN A 96 10.79 24.44 9.19
CA ASN A 96 11.14 23.20 9.90
C ASN A 96 9.98 22.20 10.00
N GLN A 97 8.74 22.64 9.77
CA GLN A 97 7.56 21.77 9.78
C GLN A 97 7.29 21.11 8.43
N TYR A 98 7.97 21.56 7.37
CA TYR A 98 7.73 21.13 5.99
C TYR A 98 8.99 20.59 5.30
N GLY A 99 10.17 20.71 5.92
CA GLY A 99 11.43 20.17 5.41
C GLY A 99 11.83 18.88 6.11
N GLU A 100 11.44 17.74 5.55
CA GLU A 100 12.06 16.41 5.66
C GLU A 100 11.85 15.63 4.36
#